data_AF-A0A388K8T9-F1
#
_entry.id   AF-A0A388K8T9-F1
#
_cell.length_a   1.000
_cell.length_b   1.000
_cell.length_c   1.000
_cell.angle_alpha   90.00
_cell.angle_beta   90.00
_cell.angle_gamma   90.00
#
_symmetry.space_group_name_H-M   'P 1'
#
loop_
_entity.id
_entity.type
_entity.pdbx_description
1 polymer ?
#
loop_
_entity_poly.entity_id
_entity_poly.type
_entity_poly.pdbx_seq_one_letter_code
_entity_poly.pdbx_strand_id
1 'polypeptide(L)'
;MTCRRIWRTMAGEEEDDEKQDAEADDREVEDDQGEGERKGTSVANTRHNAMFRRFIGALTRGGPGGMPRPIEVHAHDPLRYVGDMLGWLHQALASERELAAALFSHDTSVEKSASRRFSKEGLSSDPSQMEITDMSSVLDRIFEGVCRPFKVRVDQVLTSQPGIVLAYKLSNLLDFYTHTIGELLGERAALMVTLAEVRDTSVRVFYDLMKSKGEKLVKYPPPIAADLSPPPAVGETVSLVLELLDAYKTAMVSAGSKPDFEPVLAALLDPLQQMCERAAEAYGVKTLVSPLQWKGGDSRDSSARRLSGPSPVGGLDGSRHAGHASSDGQNFSNWPSLLPDDSLKTVRRIFLINCYSAIEHPLLPYDVTVARTEALRAVIQEHIATLVEHEVNVILDRCGLATKVEIIQERKVGAGRGMTGRLCDAEEMSAAAVAESARSLFTLLAVEGALPEFVHMQIPRLRADACNKVASALANAYETLYDAVLDPESGYIAAGQLLRHTPGQLRTILGI
;
A
#
# COMPACT_ATOMS: atom_id res chain seq x y z
N MET A 1 49.65 -77.76 48.56
CA MET A 1 49.56 -76.29 48.70
C MET A 1 48.10 -75.85 48.58
N THR A 2 47.25 -76.27 49.51
CA THR A 2 45.78 -76.12 49.40
C THR A 2 45.26 -74.83 50.07
N CYS A 3 46.15 -73.87 50.34
CA CYS A 3 45.87 -72.67 51.13
C CYS A 3 46.01 -71.35 50.34
N ARG A 4 46.24 -71.40 49.02
CA ARG A 4 46.20 -70.22 48.13
C ARG A 4 44.97 -70.13 47.23
N ARG A 5 44.12 -71.17 47.19
CA ARG A 5 42.88 -71.20 46.37
C ARG A 5 41.60 -70.84 47.13
N ILE A 6 41.64 -70.84 48.47
CA ILE A 6 40.48 -70.54 49.33
C ILE A 6 40.47 -69.05 49.76
N TRP A 7 41.61 -68.35 49.64
CA TRP A 7 41.70 -66.93 50.01
C TRP A 7 41.26 -65.98 48.88
N ARG A 8 41.29 -66.44 47.61
CA ARG A 8 40.85 -65.68 46.44
C ARG A 8 39.33 -65.73 46.18
N THR A 9 38.60 -66.50 46.99
CA THR A 9 37.12 -66.54 47.00
C THR A 9 36.56 -65.99 48.31
N MET A 10 37.35 -65.16 49.00
CA MET A 10 36.97 -64.44 50.24
C MET A 10 37.54 -63.01 50.31
N ALA A 11 38.57 -62.67 49.54
CA ALA A 11 38.71 -61.33 48.98
C ALA A 11 37.81 -61.24 47.73
N GLY A 12 37.10 -60.13 47.55
CA GLY A 12 36.17 -59.92 46.43
C GLY A 12 36.88 -59.55 45.13
N GLU A 13 37.61 -60.49 44.52
CA GLU A 13 38.26 -60.28 43.22
C GLU A 13 37.31 -60.61 42.04
N GLU A 14 36.28 -61.45 42.23
CA GLU A 14 35.24 -61.69 41.19
C GLU A 14 34.32 -60.47 40.96
N GLU A 15 34.13 -59.63 41.99
CA GLU A 15 33.38 -58.37 41.87
C GLU A 15 34.23 -57.23 41.28
N ASP A 16 35.54 -57.43 41.09
CA ASP A 16 36.47 -56.47 40.48
C ASP A 16 36.76 -56.82 39.01
N ASP A 17 36.76 -58.10 38.63
CA ASP A 17 36.78 -58.51 37.21
C ASP A 17 35.45 -58.13 36.52
N GLU A 18 34.28 -58.47 37.11
CA GLU A 18 32.96 -58.14 36.51
C GLU A 18 32.69 -56.62 36.51
N LYS A 19 33.31 -55.85 37.43
CA LYS A 19 33.34 -54.38 37.34
C LYS A 19 34.32 -53.85 36.31
N GLN A 20 35.48 -54.47 36.10
CA GLN A 20 36.43 -54.02 35.07
C GLN A 20 35.90 -54.29 33.67
N ASP A 21 35.19 -55.40 33.45
CA ASP A 21 34.47 -55.65 32.20
C ASP A 21 33.34 -54.62 32.00
N ALA A 22 32.52 -54.33 33.03
CA ALA A 22 31.46 -53.31 32.92
C ALA A 22 31.99 -51.87 32.74
N GLU A 23 33.05 -51.48 33.46
CA GLU A 23 33.74 -50.19 33.35
C GLU A 23 34.67 -50.12 32.11
N ALA A 24 34.81 -51.21 31.37
CA ALA A 24 35.37 -51.24 30.02
C ALA A 24 34.26 -51.11 28.97
N ASP A 25 33.15 -51.84 29.11
CA ASP A 25 31.98 -51.76 28.21
C ASP A 25 31.38 -50.34 28.22
N ASP A 26 31.18 -49.73 29.40
CA ASP A 26 30.77 -48.31 29.52
C ASP A 26 31.77 -47.35 28.85
N ARG A 27 33.09 -47.65 28.88
CA ARG A 27 34.13 -46.83 28.23
C ARG A 27 34.20 -47.03 26.72
N GLU A 28 34.03 -48.24 26.22
CA GLU A 28 33.96 -48.51 24.78
C GLU A 28 32.68 -47.91 24.19
N VAL A 29 31.57 -47.91 24.94
CA VAL A 29 30.34 -47.19 24.59
C VAL A 29 30.51 -45.66 24.65
N GLU A 30 31.22 -45.10 25.64
CA GLU A 30 31.54 -43.65 25.66
C GLU A 30 32.47 -43.24 24.51
N ASP A 31 33.51 -44.01 24.18
CA ASP A 31 34.45 -43.65 23.11
C ASP A 31 33.90 -43.94 21.71
N ASP A 32 33.00 -44.92 21.49
CA ASP A 32 32.31 -45.08 20.19
C ASP A 32 31.16 -44.07 19.99
N GLN A 33 30.43 -43.68 21.05
CA GLN A 33 29.56 -42.49 20.98
C GLN A 33 30.39 -41.22 20.67
N GLY A 34 31.53 -41.07 21.35
CA GLY A 34 32.49 -40.00 21.11
C GLY A 34 33.09 -40.04 19.69
N GLU A 35 33.40 -41.21 19.14
CA GLU A 35 33.80 -41.35 17.76
C GLU A 35 32.64 -41.05 16.80
N GLY A 36 31.41 -41.47 17.09
CA GLY A 36 30.21 -41.16 16.30
C GLY A 36 30.01 -39.65 16.14
N GLU A 37 30.07 -38.91 17.25
CA GLU A 37 29.96 -37.44 17.25
C GLU A 37 31.14 -36.77 16.51
N ARG A 38 32.37 -37.27 16.69
CA ARG A 38 33.57 -36.84 15.94
C ARG A 38 33.44 -37.12 14.43
N LYS A 39 32.89 -38.29 14.03
CA LYS A 39 32.63 -38.70 12.64
C LYS A 39 31.57 -37.80 12.02
N GLY A 40 30.42 -37.62 12.68
CA GLY A 40 29.32 -36.76 12.23
C GLY A 40 29.73 -35.29 12.03
N THR A 41 30.40 -34.69 13.02
CA THR A 41 30.90 -33.31 12.92
C THR A 41 31.97 -33.13 11.83
N SER A 42 32.84 -34.12 11.62
CA SER A 42 33.83 -34.12 10.53
C SER A 42 33.17 -34.19 9.13
N VAL A 43 32.14 -35.03 8.99
CA VAL A 43 31.30 -35.09 7.77
C VAL A 43 30.59 -33.75 7.54
N ALA A 44 29.93 -33.19 8.56
CA ALA A 44 29.24 -31.91 8.46
C ALA A 44 30.18 -30.77 8.01
N ASN A 45 31.37 -30.65 8.61
CA ASN A 45 32.37 -29.64 8.24
C ASN A 45 32.90 -29.85 6.80
N THR A 46 33.03 -31.10 6.34
CA THR A 46 33.43 -31.41 4.96
C THR A 46 32.32 -31.05 3.97
N ARG A 47 31.07 -31.39 4.29
CA ARG A 47 29.88 -31.07 3.49
C ARG A 47 29.61 -29.57 3.43
N HIS A 48 29.73 -28.83 4.53
CA HIS A 48 29.70 -27.36 4.58
C HIS A 48 30.64 -26.73 3.54
N ASN A 49 31.90 -27.17 3.51
CA ASN A 49 32.89 -26.68 2.55
C ASN A 49 32.52 -27.01 1.10
N ALA A 50 31.93 -28.19 0.84
CA ALA A 50 31.41 -28.55 -0.47
C ALA A 50 30.17 -27.72 -0.85
N MET A 51 29.27 -27.45 0.09
CA MET A 51 28.02 -26.71 -0.09
C MET A 51 28.30 -25.24 -0.45
N PHE A 52 29.19 -24.59 0.29
CA PHE A 52 29.72 -23.26 -0.03
C PHE A 52 30.32 -23.20 -1.45
N ARG A 53 31.20 -24.16 -1.80
CA ARG A 53 31.83 -24.23 -3.14
C ARG A 53 30.80 -24.47 -4.25
N ARG A 54 29.77 -25.30 -4.00
CA ARG A 54 28.64 -25.51 -4.91
C ARG A 54 27.84 -24.22 -5.15
N PHE A 55 27.57 -23.43 -4.11
CA PHE A 55 26.84 -22.17 -4.24
C PHE A 55 27.63 -21.12 -5.01
N ILE A 56 28.90 -20.88 -4.65
CA ILE A 56 29.77 -19.96 -5.40
C ILE A 56 29.94 -20.43 -6.85
N GLY A 57 29.99 -21.74 -7.09
CA GLY A 57 29.96 -22.33 -8.44
C GLY A 57 28.68 -22.00 -9.21
N ALA A 58 27.51 -22.18 -8.61
CA ALA A 58 26.22 -21.85 -9.23
C ALA A 58 26.07 -20.35 -9.53
N LEU A 59 26.52 -19.48 -8.61
CA LEU A 59 26.56 -18.03 -8.82
C LEU A 59 27.46 -17.63 -10.01
N THR A 60 28.71 -18.10 -10.02
CA THR A 60 29.79 -17.54 -10.86
C THR A 60 30.15 -18.35 -12.10
N ARG A 61 29.78 -19.64 -12.17
CA ARG A 61 30.17 -20.57 -13.27
C ARG A 61 29.00 -21.34 -13.89
N GLY A 62 27.92 -21.55 -13.13
CA GLY A 62 26.80 -22.38 -13.58
C GLY A 62 27.12 -23.88 -13.54
N GLY A 63 26.31 -24.67 -14.26
CA GLY A 63 26.43 -26.13 -14.32
C GLY A 63 27.44 -26.65 -15.35
N PRO A 64 27.71 -27.97 -15.37
CA PRO A 64 28.60 -28.61 -16.34
C PRO A 64 28.21 -28.29 -17.78
N GLY A 65 29.18 -27.90 -18.62
CA GLY A 65 28.91 -27.45 -19.99
C GLY A 65 28.29 -26.04 -20.10
N GLY A 66 28.22 -25.28 -19.00
CA GLY A 66 27.68 -23.92 -18.97
C GLY A 66 26.15 -23.84 -18.85
N MET A 67 25.49 -24.96 -18.54
CA MET A 67 24.04 -25.07 -18.36
C MET A 67 23.71 -25.79 -17.04
N PRO A 68 22.82 -25.25 -16.17
CA PRO A 68 22.28 -23.90 -16.22
C PRO A 68 23.39 -22.83 -16.18
N ARG A 69 23.08 -21.63 -16.68
CA ARG A 69 24.02 -20.50 -16.71
C ARG A 69 24.36 -20.03 -15.29
N PRO A 70 25.49 -19.31 -15.08
CA PRO A 70 25.78 -18.66 -13.81
C PRO A 70 24.63 -17.73 -13.39
N ILE A 71 24.17 -17.83 -12.13
CA ILE A 71 23.04 -17.03 -11.63
C ILE A 71 23.36 -15.53 -11.70
N GLU A 72 24.63 -15.13 -11.56
CA GLU A 72 25.06 -13.72 -11.68
C GLU A 72 24.82 -13.11 -13.07
N VAL A 73 24.59 -13.91 -14.12
CA VAL A 73 24.17 -13.40 -15.44
C VAL A 73 22.81 -12.69 -15.36
N HIS A 74 21.94 -13.10 -14.42
CA HIS A 74 20.61 -12.52 -14.22
C HIS A 74 20.59 -11.33 -13.26
N ALA A 75 21.73 -10.85 -12.74
CA ALA A 75 21.78 -9.74 -11.77
C ALA A 75 21.24 -8.38 -12.28
N HIS A 76 20.89 -8.28 -13.57
CA HIS A 76 20.18 -7.15 -14.18
C HIS A 76 18.64 -7.23 -14.02
N ASP A 77 18.10 -8.39 -13.64
CA ASP A 77 16.70 -8.66 -13.27
C ASP A 77 16.69 -9.10 -11.80
N PRO A 78 16.51 -8.16 -10.85
CA PRO A 78 16.72 -8.48 -9.43
C PRO A 78 15.72 -9.48 -8.86
N LEU A 79 14.49 -9.52 -9.37
CA LEU A 79 13.46 -10.47 -8.91
C LEU A 79 13.84 -11.89 -9.32
N ARG A 80 14.27 -12.07 -10.57
CA ARG A 80 14.81 -13.35 -11.04
C ARG A 80 16.09 -13.73 -10.34
N TYR A 81 17.03 -12.80 -10.17
CA TYR A 81 18.32 -13.07 -9.54
C TYR A 81 18.16 -13.60 -8.10
N VAL A 82 17.29 -12.98 -7.31
CA VAL A 82 16.97 -13.45 -5.95
C VAL A 82 16.17 -14.77 -6.00
N GLY A 83 15.22 -14.90 -6.93
CA GLY A 83 14.45 -16.14 -7.12
C GLY A 83 15.31 -17.35 -7.51
N ASP A 84 16.26 -17.19 -8.41
CA ASP A 84 17.21 -18.23 -8.82
C ASP A 84 18.11 -18.66 -7.64
N MET A 85 18.55 -17.71 -6.79
CA MET A 85 19.32 -18.03 -5.57
C MET A 85 18.48 -18.80 -4.53
N LEU A 86 17.23 -18.38 -4.30
CA LEU A 86 16.31 -19.02 -3.36
C LEU A 86 15.87 -20.42 -3.82
N GLY A 87 15.53 -20.56 -5.10
CA GLY A 87 15.20 -21.85 -5.72
C GLY A 87 16.38 -22.82 -5.66
N TRP A 88 17.61 -22.33 -5.86
CA TRP A 88 18.82 -23.14 -5.69
C TRP A 88 19.03 -23.57 -4.23
N LEU A 89 18.83 -22.68 -3.26
CA LEU A 89 18.93 -23.01 -1.83
C LEU A 89 17.92 -24.10 -1.44
N HIS A 90 16.67 -23.96 -1.87
CA HIS A 90 15.60 -24.93 -1.62
C HIS A 90 15.90 -26.30 -2.27
N GLN A 91 16.32 -26.32 -3.55
CA GLN A 91 16.69 -27.56 -4.24
C GLN A 91 17.92 -28.23 -3.60
N ALA A 92 18.92 -27.43 -3.20
CA ALA A 92 20.10 -27.92 -2.50
C ALA A 92 19.69 -28.58 -1.18
N LEU A 93 18.84 -27.92 -0.38
CA LEU A 93 18.35 -28.45 0.90
C LEU A 93 17.61 -29.77 0.73
N ALA A 94 16.70 -29.88 -0.24
CA ALA A 94 16.03 -31.15 -0.53
C ALA A 94 17.05 -32.28 -0.80
N SER A 95 18.07 -32.03 -1.62
CA SER A 95 19.11 -33.02 -1.94
C SER A 95 20.04 -33.36 -0.76
N GLU A 96 20.34 -32.41 0.11
CA GLU A 96 21.16 -32.66 1.31
C GLU A 96 20.37 -33.38 2.40
N ARG A 97 19.07 -33.09 2.56
CA ARG A 97 18.18 -33.79 3.51
C ARG A 97 17.91 -35.23 3.09
N GLU A 98 17.70 -35.48 1.79
CA GLU A 98 17.61 -36.84 1.24
C GLU A 98 18.91 -37.64 1.49
N LEU A 99 20.07 -37.04 1.21
CA LEU A 99 21.35 -37.69 1.38
C LEU A 99 21.77 -37.88 2.84
N ALA A 100 21.47 -36.92 3.72
CA ALA A 100 21.71 -37.07 5.15
C ALA A 100 20.80 -38.17 5.73
N ALA A 101 19.51 -38.22 5.35
CA ALA A 101 18.63 -39.34 5.70
C ALA A 101 19.19 -40.68 5.19
N ALA A 102 19.68 -40.76 3.95
CA ALA A 102 20.28 -41.98 3.40
C ALA A 102 21.59 -42.41 4.12
N LEU A 103 22.34 -41.48 4.71
CA LEU A 103 23.56 -41.77 5.48
C LEU A 103 23.23 -42.24 6.90
N PHE A 104 22.40 -41.50 7.63
CA PHE A 104 22.16 -41.76 9.07
C PHE A 104 21.04 -42.78 9.36
N SER A 105 20.19 -43.14 8.40
CA SER A 105 19.11 -44.12 8.62
C SER A 105 19.55 -45.59 8.60
N HIS A 106 20.82 -45.89 8.30
CA HIS A 106 21.28 -47.28 8.16
C HIS A 106 21.78 -47.90 9.48
N ASP A 107 22.52 -47.13 10.29
CA ASP A 107 23.28 -47.66 11.44
C ASP A 107 22.36 -48.23 12.54
N THR A 108 21.16 -47.67 12.71
CA THR A 108 20.20 -48.13 13.73
C THR A 108 19.59 -49.51 13.45
N SER A 109 19.92 -50.15 12.32
CA SER A 109 19.38 -51.43 11.87
C SER A 109 20.28 -52.66 12.11
N VAL A 110 21.60 -52.47 12.23
CA VAL A 110 22.56 -53.59 12.22
C VAL A 110 22.63 -54.29 13.59
N GLU A 111 22.78 -53.52 14.67
CA GLU A 111 23.07 -54.07 16.01
C GLU A 111 21.84 -54.59 16.77
N LYS A 112 20.64 -54.10 16.44
CA LYS A 112 19.37 -54.47 17.11
C LYS A 112 18.93 -55.93 16.87
N SER A 113 19.80 -56.74 16.27
CA SER A 113 19.65 -58.16 15.93
C SER A 113 20.35 -59.13 16.90
N ALA A 114 21.31 -58.68 17.72
CA ALA A 114 22.03 -59.53 18.68
C ALA A 114 21.47 -59.44 20.12
N SER A 115 21.35 -58.23 20.66
CA SER A 115 21.31 -58.00 22.13
C SER A 115 19.90 -57.80 22.73
N ARG A 116 18.86 -58.49 22.23
CA ARG A 116 17.48 -58.38 22.78
C ARG A 116 17.09 -59.48 23.77
N ARG A 117 17.87 -59.69 24.83
CA ARG A 117 17.46 -60.45 26.02
C ARG A 117 18.04 -59.82 27.28
N PHE A 118 17.15 -59.35 28.18
CA PHE A 118 17.43 -58.60 29.40
C PHE A 118 18.07 -57.22 29.09
N SER A 119 17.54 -56.06 29.48
CA SER A 119 16.76 -55.72 30.68
C SER A 119 15.56 -54.80 30.40
N LYS A 120 15.01 -54.12 31.43
CA LYS A 120 13.69 -53.47 31.44
C LYS A 120 13.72 -52.13 32.19
N GLU A 121 12.88 -51.18 31.72
CA GLU A 121 12.53 -49.87 32.32
C GLU A 121 13.63 -48.80 32.38
N GLY A 122 13.28 -47.57 31.95
CA GLY A 122 13.83 -46.37 32.63
C GLY A 122 14.40 -45.21 31.84
N LEU A 123 13.81 -44.74 30.71
CA LEU A 123 13.74 -43.30 30.33
C LEU A 123 12.95 -43.11 29.03
N SER A 124 12.11 -42.07 28.97
CA SER A 124 11.19 -41.83 27.83
C SER A 124 11.59 -40.60 27.01
N SER A 125 12.70 -40.71 26.27
CA SER A 125 12.92 -39.94 25.04
C SER A 125 12.48 -40.80 23.86
N ASP A 126 11.50 -40.33 23.08
CA ASP A 126 11.07 -41.03 21.87
C ASP A 126 12.23 -41.02 20.85
N PRO A 127 12.76 -42.18 20.42
CA PRO A 127 13.94 -42.22 19.56
C PRO A 127 13.72 -41.50 18.23
N SER A 128 12.47 -41.41 17.75
CA SER A 128 12.14 -40.65 16.54
C SER A 128 12.44 -39.15 16.66
N GLN A 129 12.34 -38.56 17.85
CA GLN A 129 12.64 -37.14 18.07
C GLN A 129 14.15 -36.88 18.15
N MET A 130 14.92 -37.83 18.64
CA MET A 130 16.38 -37.70 18.74
C MET A 130 17.03 -37.75 17.35
N GLU A 131 16.65 -38.73 16.52
CA GLU A 131 17.08 -38.86 15.12
C GLU A 131 16.73 -37.60 14.28
N ILE A 132 15.55 -37.01 14.47
CA ILE A 132 15.13 -35.77 13.80
C ILE A 132 15.94 -34.55 14.28
N THR A 133 16.30 -34.50 15.56
CA THR A 133 17.06 -33.37 16.13
C THR A 133 18.51 -33.35 15.64
N ASP A 134 19.16 -34.51 15.60
CA ASP A 134 20.51 -34.65 15.04
C ASP A 134 20.54 -34.26 13.55
N MET A 135 19.61 -34.81 12.76
CA MET A 135 19.42 -34.48 11.34
C MET A 135 19.30 -32.98 11.07
N SER A 136 18.52 -32.26 11.90
CA SER A 136 18.38 -30.80 11.80
C SER A 136 19.70 -30.07 12.09
N SER A 137 20.46 -30.52 13.11
CA SER A 137 21.75 -29.92 13.48
C SER A 137 22.83 -30.10 12.40
N VAL A 138 22.90 -31.27 11.77
CA VAL A 138 23.83 -31.57 10.67
C VAL A 138 23.50 -30.71 9.45
N LEU A 139 22.21 -30.57 9.11
CA LEU A 139 21.79 -29.73 7.99
C LEU A 139 22.06 -28.25 8.24
N ASP A 140 21.80 -27.71 9.44
CA ASP A 140 22.13 -26.32 9.77
C ASP A 140 23.62 -26.03 9.58
N ARG A 141 24.48 -26.91 10.13
CA ARG A 141 25.94 -26.80 9.99
C ARG A 141 26.42 -26.86 8.53
N ILE A 142 25.71 -27.58 7.66
CA ILE A 142 26.01 -27.63 6.21
C ILE A 142 25.62 -26.31 5.50
N PHE A 143 24.50 -25.69 5.88
CA PHE A 143 23.98 -24.48 5.23
C PHE A 143 24.53 -23.15 5.80
N GLU A 144 25.07 -23.15 7.01
CA GLU A 144 25.76 -22.02 7.65
C GLU A 144 26.72 -21.29 6.69
N GLY A 145 27.57 -22.04 5.96
CA GLY A 145 28.56 -21.47 5.03
C GLY A 145 27.95 -20.74 3.83
N VAL A 146 26.71 -21.04 3.47
CA VAL A 146 25.99 -20.45 2.33
C VAL A 146 25.33 -19.11 2.69
N CYS A 147 25.05 -18.91 3.98
CA CYS A 147 24.30 -17.77 4.51
C CYS A 147 24.93 -16.41 4.16
N ARG A 148 26.22 -16.21 4.46
CA ARG A 148 26.90 -14.93 4.24
C ARG A 148 27.00 -14.55 2.74
N PRO A 149 27.41 -15.44 1.81
CA PRO A 149 27.38 -15.14 0.38
C PRO A 149 25.99 -14.79 -0.15
N PHE A 150 24.96 -15.51 0.27
CA PHE A 150 23.57 -15.24 -0.12
C PHE A 150 23.12 -13.85 0.36
N LYS A 151 23.27 -13.57 1.67
CA LYS A 151 22.91 -12.29 2.28
C LYS A 151 23.58 -11.11 1.58
N VAL A 152 24.90 -11.18 1.33
CA VAL A 152 25.63 -10.10 0.62
C VAL A 152 25.06 -9.82 -0.76
N ARG A 153 24.57 -10.82 -1.51
CA ARG A 153 23.95 -10.61 -2.83
C ARG A 153 22.54 -10.03 -2.74
N VAL A 154 21.74 -10.43 -1.75
CA VAL A 154 20.40 -9.85 -1.53
C VAL A 154 20.50 -8.42 -0.97
N ASP A 155 21.37 -8.17 -0.01
CA ASP A 155 21.63 -6.81 0.52
C ASP A 155 22.15 -5.88 -0.58
N GLN A 156 22.99 -6.36 -1.50
CA GLN A 156 23.45 -5.60 -2.67
C GLN A 156 22.28 -5.23 -3.60
N VAL A 157 21.32 -6.14 -3.83
CA VAL A 157 20.08 -5.86 -4.57
C VAL A 157 19.22 -4.83 -3.87
N LEU A 158 18.96 -4.98 -2.57
CA LEU A 158 18.11 -4.06 -1.82
C LEU A 158 18.72 -2.65 -1.71
N THR A 159 20.06 -2.57 -1.62
CA THR A 159 20.82 -1.30 -1.58
C THR A 159 20.85 -0.57 -2.94
N SER A 160 20.54 -1.25 -4.04
CA SER A 160 20.56 -0.67 -5.40
C SER A 160 19.41 0.31 -5.71
N GLN A 161 18.57 0.63 -4.71
CA GLN A 161 17.35 1.45 -4.84
C GLN A 161 16.33 0.85 -5.84
N PRO A 162 15.82 -0.38 -5.58
CA PRO A 162 14.74 -0.96 -6.38
C PRO A 162 13.49 -0.08 -6.34
N GLY A 163 12.68 -0.11 -7.40
CA GLY A 163 11.36 0.54 -7.39
C GLY A 163 10.41 -0.11 -6.38
N ILE A 164 9.42 0.65 -5.89
CA ILE A 164 8.48 0.22 -4.82
C ILE A 164 7.83 -1.15 -5.14
N VAL A 165 7.34 -1.35 -6.37
CA VAL A 165 6.74 -2.61 -6.82
C VAL A 165 7.74 -3.78 -6.81
N LEU A 166 9.01 -3.53 -7.12
CA LEU A 166 10.06 -4.53 -7.10
C LEU A 166 10.47 -4.89 -5.67
N ALA A 167 10.59 -3.89 -4.78
CA ALA A 167 10.84 -4.12 -3.36
C ALA A 167 9.72 -4.99 -2.73
N TYR A 168 8.46 -4.70 -3.06
CA TYR A 168 7.29 -5.49 -2.63
C TYR A 168 7.29 -6.92 -3.17
N LYS A 169 7.59 -7.11 -4.47
CA LYS A 169 7.71 -8.45 -5.07
C LYS A 169 8.87 -9.25 -4.46
N LEU A 170 9.97 -8.58 -4.11
CA LEU A 170 11.10 -9.19 -3.40
C LEU A 170 10.74 -9.58 -1.96
N SER A 171 9.99 -8.75 -1.21
CA SER A 171 9.58 -9.11 0.16
C SER A 171 8.63 -10.30 0.19
N ASN A 172 7.68 -10.37 -0.74
CA ASN A 172 6.75 -11.49 -0.83
C ASN A 172 7.46 -12.79 -1.24
N LEU A 173 8.44 -12.69 -2.15
CA LEU A 173 9.29 -13.81 -2.57
C LEU A 173 10.16 -14.33 -1.41
N LEU A 174 10.77 -13.42 -0.64
CA LEU A 174 11.60 -13.76 0.51
C LEU A 174 10.79 -14.37 1.65
N ASP A 175 9.58 -13.86 1.95
CA ASP A 175 8.72 -14.48 2.96
C ASP A 175 8.25 -15.88 2.56
N PHE A 176 7.78 -16.07 1.32
CA PHE A 176 7.38 -17.38 0.81
C PHE A 176 8.50 -18.42 0.96
N TYR A 177 9.72 -18.10 0.53
CA TYR A 177 10.86 -19.02 0.69
C TYR A 177 11.33 -19.14 2.15
N THR A 178 11.13 -18.13 3.01
CA THR A 178 11.36 -18.26 4.45
C THR A 178 10.41 -19.32 5.03
N HIS A 179 9.15 -19.35 4.59
CA HIS A 179 8.21 -20.38 5.01
C HIS A 179 8.59 -21.77 4.46
N THR A 180 8.76 -21.91 3.14
CA THR A 180 9.08 -23.20 2.49
C THR A 180 10.40 -23.83 2.96
N ILE A 181 11.43 -23.03 3.23
CA ILE A 181 12.71 -23.55 3.75
C ILE A 181 12.60 -23.83 5.27
N GLY A 182 11.77 -23.07 6.00
CA GLY A 182 11.49 -23.28 7.42
C GLY A 182 10.87 -24.63 7.73
N GLU A 183 9.90 -25.08 6.93
CA GLU A 183 9.30 -26.42 7.02
C GLU A 183 10.33 -27.56 6.87
N LEU A 184 11.46 -27.30 6.22
CA LEU A 184 12.47 -28.30 5.89
C LEU A 184 13.67 -28.32 6.85
N LEU A 185 14.00 -27.19 7.48
CA LEU A 185 15.20 -27.04 8.32
C LEU A 185 14.89 -26.85 9.82
N GLY A 186 13.72 -26.29 10.15
CA GLY A 186 13.36 -25.85 11.49
C GLY A 186 13.77 -24.40 11.79
N GLU A 187 12.98 -23.70 12.61
CA GLU A 187 13.03 -22.23 12.78
C GLU A 187 14.36 -21.67 13.32
N ARG A 188 15.16 -22.50 14.01
CA ARG A 188 16.36 -22.04 14.75
C ARG A 188 17.65 -22.01 13.93
N ALA A 189 17.63 -22.54 12.72
CA ALA A 189 18.83 -22.69 11.90
C ALA A 189 19.39 -21.33 11.40
N ALA A 190 20.71 -21.26 11.21
CA ALA A 190 21.43 -20.07 10.74
C ALA A 190 20.92 -19.59 9.36
N LEU A 191 20.51 -20.50 8.49
CA LEU A 191 19.87 -20.14 7.21
C LEU A 191 18.49 -19.48 7.42
N MET A 192 17.72 -19.92 8.41
CA MET A 192 16.41 -19.33 8.72
C MET A 192 16.54 -17.93 9.32
N VAL A 193 17.49 -17.73 10.23
CA VAL A 193 17.84 -16.39 10.73
C VAL A 193 18.25 -15.49 9.56
N THR A 194 19.11 -15.98 8.66
CA THR A 194 19.59 -15.20 7.51
C THR A 194 18.45 -14.82 6.54
N LEU A 195 17.52 -15.74 6.27
CA LEU A 195 16.34 -15.49 5.42
C LEU A 195 15.41 -14.44 6.06
N ALA A 196 15.14 -14.54 7.36
CA ALA A 196 14.37 -13.55 8.10
C ALA A 196 15.03 -12.16 8.07
N GLU A 197 16.35 -12.05 8.28
CA GLU A 197 17.06 -10.77 8.24
C GLU A 197 16.95 -10.06 6.87
N VAL A 198 17.07 -10.79 5.76
CA VAL A 198 16.94 -10.19 4.42
C VAL A 198 15.49 -9.91 4.04
N ARG A 199 14.54 -10.74 4.48
CA ARG A 199 13.09 -10.47 4.36
C ARG A 199 12.76 -9.17 5.07
N ASP A 200 13.08 -9.04 6.35
CA ASP A 200 12.76 -7.88 7.18
C ASP A 200 13.44 -6.61 6.64
N THR A 201 14.62 -6.75 6.03
CA THR A 201 15.31 -5.65 5.34
C THR A 201 14.65 -5.28 4.01
N SER A 202 14.11 -6.24 3.25
CA SER A 202 13.32 -5.94 2.04
C SER A 202 11.99 -5.23 2.35
N VAL A 203 11.31 -5.65 3.42
CA VAL A 203 10.08 -5.00 3.93
C VAL A 203 10.39 -3.57 4.39
N ARG A 204 11.50 -3.37 5.13
CA ARG A 204 11.95 -2.04 5.55
C ARG A 204 12.21 -1.12 4.35
N VAL A 205 12.97 -1.59 3.36
CA VAL A 205 13.25 -0.84 2.12
C VAL A 205 11.95 -0.50 1.36
N PHE A 206 11.01 -1.42 1.26
CA PHE A 206 9.69 -1.16 0.65
C PHE A 206 8.94 0.00 1.34
N TYR A 207 8.82 -0.02 2.67
CA TYR A 207 8.16 1.06 3.42
C TYR A 207 8.95 2.38 3.39
N ASP A 208 10.27 2.36 3.47
CA ASP A 208 11.12 3.56 3.37
C ASP A 208 10.99 4.23 1.98
N LEU A 209 10.88 3.45 0.91
CA LEU A 209 10.64 3.97 -0.45
C LEU A 209 9.25 4.62 -0.59
N MET A 210 8.20 3.99 -0.07
CA MET A 210 6.85 4.57 -0.06
C MET A 210 6.81 5.87 0.75
N LYS A 211 7.37 5.86 1.97
CA LYS A 211 7.51 7.03 2.83
C LYS A 211 8.27 8.15 2.11
N SER A 212 9.39 7.84 1.45
CA SER A 212 10.15 8.84 0.70
C SER A 212 9.37 9.43 -0.49
N LYS A 213 8.50 8.66 -1.16
CA LYS A 213 7.58 9.19 -2.18
C LYS A 213 6.53 10.10 -1.55
N GLY A 214 5.89 9.67 -0.46
CA GLY A 214 4.86 10.45 0.26
C GLY A 214 5.40 11.77 0.83
N GLU A 215 6.57 11.76 1.47
CA GLU A 215 7.22 12.97 2.00
C GLU A 215 7.53 13.99 0.89
N LYS A 216 8.02 13.54 -0.28
CA LYS A 216 8.28 14.42 -1.43
C LYS A 216 6.97 15.02 -1.97
N LEU A 217 5.93 14.19 -2.08
CA LEU A 217 4.60 14.58 -2.58
C LEU A 217 3.95 15.65 -1.69
N VAL A 218 3.91 15.42 -0.38
CA VAL A 218 3.32 16.33 0.63
C VAL A 218 4.14 17.62 0.85
N LYS A 219 5.44 17.58 0.54
CA LYS A 219 6.34 18.74 0.62
C LYS A 219 6.29 19.65 -0.62
N TYR A 220 5.96 19.10 -1.78
CA TYR A 220 5.94 19.83 -3.06
C TYR A 220 4.59 19.62 -3.78
N PRO A 221 3.46 20.11 -3.21
CA PRO A 221 2.17 20.03 -3.88
C PRO A 221 2.20 20.79 -5.22
N PRO A 222 1.70 20.18 -6.31
CA PRO A 222 1.69 20.80 -7.63
C PRO A 222 0.64 21.93 -7.72
N PRO A 223 0.83 22.91 -8.63
CA PRO A 223 -0.17 23.94 -8.87
C PRO A 223 -1.44 23.34 -9.50
N ILE A 224 -2.60 23.88 -9.12
CA ILE A 224 -3.90 23.51 -9.71
C ILE A 224 -4.00 24.04 -11.14
N ALA A 225 -4.44 23.18 -12.06
CA ALA A 225 -4.68 23.55 -13.46
C ALA A 225 -5.96 24.38 -13.63
N ALA A 226 -6.01 25.22 -14.68
CA ALA A 226 -7.13 26.14 -14.92
C ALA A 226 -8.49 25.45 -15.18
N ASP A 227 -8.49 24.18 -15.58
CA ASP A 227 -9.68 23.35 -15.78
C ASP A 227 -10.10 22.57 -14.52
N LEU A 228 -9.34 22.70 -13.42
CA LEU A 228 -9.44 21.95 -12.17
C LEU A 228 -9.20 20.43 -12.31
N SER A 229 -8.39 20.02 -13.31
CA SER A 229 -7.97 18.63 -13.47
C SER A 229 -7.13 18.10 -12.29
N PRO A 230 -7.20 16.79 -11.99
CA PRO A 230 -6.30 16.12 -11.06
C PRO A 230 -4.83 16.25 -11.50
N PRO A 231 -3.89 16.59 -10.60
CA PRO A 231 -2.48 16.70 -10.97
C PRO A 231 -1.89 15.36 -11.44
N PRO A 232 -0.85 15.33 -12.31
CA PRO A 232 -0.24 14.10 -12.83
C PRO A 232 0.19 13.10 -11.75
N ALA A 233 0.65 13.60 -10.60
CA ALA A 233 1.06 12.80 -9.46
C ALA A 233 -0.07 11.94 -8.85
N VAL A 234 -1.35 12.29 -9.08
CA VAL A 234 -2.52 11.45 -8.77
C VAL A 234 -2.49 10.21 -9.67
N GLY A 235 -2.44 10.40 -10.99
CA GLY A 235 -2.37 9.31 -11.96
C GLY A 235 -1.17 8.39 -11.76
N GLU A 236 0.02 8.96 -11.54
CA GLU A 236 1.24 8.20 -11.22
C GLU A 236 1.09 7.35 -9.95
N THR A 237 0.50 7.90 -8.89
CA THR A 237 0.41 7.22 -7.59
C THR A 237 -0.71 6.18 -7.58
N VAL A 238 -1.83 6.44 -8.27
CA VAL A 238 -2.87 5.43 -8.49
C VAL A 238 -2.33 4.29 -9.37
N SER A 239 -1.55 4.58 -10.41
CA SER A 239 -0.91 3.54 -11.25
C SER A 239 -0.01 2.62 -10.41
N LEU A 240 0.81 3.20 -9.53
CA LEU A 240 1.63 2.45 -8.58
C LEU A 240 0.79 1.58 -7.63
N VAL A 241 -0.34 2.08 -7.12
CA VAL A 241 -1.26 1.29 -6.27
C VAL A 241 -1.86 0.12 -7.05
N LEU A 242 -2.22 0.30 -8.33
CA LEU A 242 -2.73 -0.76 -9.20
C LEU A 242 -1.66 -1.84 -9.48
N GLU A 243 -0.41 -1.46 -9.73
CA GLU A 243 0.71 -2.41 -9.86
C GLU A 243 0.96 -3.22 -8.58
N LEU A 244 0.81 -2.59 -7.41
CA LEU A 244 0.92 -3.27 -6.11
C LEU A 244 -0.29 -4.18 -5.83
N LEU A 245 -1.50 -3.80 -6.25
CA LEU A 245 -2.70 -4.63 -6.14
C LEU A 245 -2.62 -5.88 -7.03
N ASP A 246 -2.10 -5.77 -8.25
CA ASP A 246 -1.82 -6.94 -9.10
C ASP A 246 -0.71 -7.83 -8.49
N ALA A 247 0.35 -7.23 -7.96
CA ALA A 247 1.39 -7.94 -7.22
C ALA A 247 0.85 -8.66 -5.98
N TYR A 248 -0.07 -8.05 -5.23
CA TYR A 248 -0.75 -8.66 -4.08
C TYR A 248 -1.69 -9.78 -4.52
N LYS A 249 -2.42 -9.60 -5.63
CA LYS A 249 -3.31 -10.62 -6.20
C LYS A 249 -2.53 -11.86 -6.63
N THR A 250 -1.40 -11.68 -7.31
CA THR A 250 -0.54 -12.74 -7.85
C THR A 250 0.47 -13.31 -6.85
N ALA A 251 0.68 -12.67 -5.70
CA ALA A 251 1.57 -13.16 -4.65
C ALA A 251 1.19 -14.57 -4.17
N MET A 252 2.20 -15.43 -4.02
CA MET A 252 2.11 -16.70 -3.33
C MET A 252 1.81 -16.47 -1.84
N VAL A 253 1.12 -17.42 -1.21
CA VAL A 253 0.62 -17.29 0.16
C VAL A 253 1.34 -18.32 1.04
N SER A 254 2.26 -17.85 1.89
CA SER A 254 2.75 -18.58 3.07
C SER A 254 1.54 -19.03 3.91
N ALA A 255 1.56 -20.22 4.54
CA ALA A 255 0.35 -21.01 4.84
C ALA A 255 -0.63 -20.46 5.92
N GLY A 256 -1.22 -19.29 5.66
CA GLY A 256 -2.26 -18.63 6.45
C GLY A 256 -3.11 -17.72 5.55
N SER A 257 -3.66 -16.64 6.12
CA SER A 257 -4.30 -15.59 5.33
C SER A 257 -3.26 -14.78 4.55
N LYS A 258 -3.65 -14.17 3.43
CA LYS A 258 -2.90 -13.04 2.88
C LYS A 258 -2.79 -11.92 3.93
N PRO A 259 -1.65 -11.20 3.99
CA PRO A 259 -1.46 -10.11 4.92
C PRO A 259 -2.42 -8.95 4.61
N ASP A 260 -2.71 -8.14 5.63
CA ASP A 260 -3.48 -6.91 5.43
C ASP A 260 -2.75 -5.94 4.48
N PHE A 261 -3.48 -5.43 3.51
CA PHE A 261 -2.99 -4.50 2.48
C PHE A 261 -3.37 -3.05 2.78
N GLU A 262 -4.27 -2.80 3.74
CA GLU A 262 -4.65 -1.44 4.18
C GLU A 262 -3.44 -0.58 4.60
N PRO A 263 -2.41 -1.07 5.32
CA PRO A 263 -1.20 -0.29 5.59
C PRO A 263 -0.43 0.17 4.34
N VAL A 264 -0.55 -0.56 3.22
CA VAL A 264 0.06 -0.19 1.92
C VAL A 264 -0.80 0.84 1.20
N LEU A 265 -2.14 0.72 1.28
CA LEU A 265 -3.07 1.73 0.78
C LEU A 265 -2.87 3.05 1.54
N ALA A 266 -2.85 3.03 2.87
CA ALA A 266 -2.62 4.19 3.72
C ALA A 266 -1.30 4.92 3.36
N ALA A 267 -0.19 4.18 3.29
CA ALA A 267 1.14 4.72 3.01
C ALA A 267 1.28 5.43 1.64
N LEU A 268 0.36 5.20 0.70
CA LEU A 268 0.35 5.82 -0.63
C LEU A 268 -0.79 6.80 -0.86
N LEU A 269 -1.99 6.51 -0.33
CA LEU A 269 -3.19 7.32 -0.54
C LEU A 269 -3.34 8.46 0.45
N ASP A 270 -2.88 8.33 1.69
CA ASP A 270 -3.00 9.40 2.70
C ASP A 270 -2.05 10.58 2.40
N PRO A 271 -0.77 10.37 2.00
CA PRO A 271 0.08 11.45 1.49
C PRO A 271 -0.44 12.07 0.18
N LEU A 272 -1.18 11.31 -0.63
CA LEU A 272 -1.76 11.82 -1.88
C LEU A 272 -2.96 12.73 -1.61
N GLN A 273 -3.84 12.35 -0.68
CA GLN A 273 -4.95 13.21 -0.22
C GLN A 273 -4.41 14.52 0.41
N GLN A 274 -3.43 14.42 1.31
CA GLN A 274 -2.77 15.61 1.89
C GLN A 274 -2.10 16.52 0.85
N MET A 275 -1.60 15.98 -0.27
CA MET A 275 -1.09 16.78 -1.38
C MET A 275 -2.22 17.52 -2.12
N CYS A 276 -3.36 16.87 -2.36
CA CYS A 276 -4.54 17.51 -2.95
C CYS A 276 -5.08 18.62 -2.05
N GLU A 277 -5.21 18.36 -0.75
CA GLU A 277 -5.65 19.33 0.27
C GLU A 277 -4.74 20.56 0.29
N ARG A 278 -3.43 20.38 0.39
CA ARG A 278 -2.45 21.49 0.38
C ARG A 278 -2.44 22.27 -0.92
N ALA A 279 -2.65 21.61 -2.07
CA ALA A 279 -2.79 22.28 -3.36
C ALA A 279 -4.06 23.17 -3.38
N ALA A 280 -5.17 22.69 -2.81
CA ALA A 280 -6.40 23.46 -2.65
C ALA A 280 -6.23 24.63 -1.66
N GLU A 281 -5.64 24.40 -0.49
CA GLU A 281 -5.37 25.44 0.52
C GLU A 281 -4.47 26.57 -0.02
N ALA A 282 -3.41 26.23 -0.74
CA ALA A 282 -2.50 27.20 -1.33
C ALA A 282 -3.14 28.01 -2.47
N TYR A 283 -4.16 27.47 -3.13
CA TYR A 283 -4.82 28.10 -4.26
C TYR A 283 -5.53 29.41 -3.86
N GLY A 284 -5.27 30.49 -4.61
CA GLY A 284 -5.79 31.83 -4.31
C GLY A 284 -5.08 32.57 -3.16
N VAL A 285 -4.20 31.91 -2.41
CA VAL A 285 -3.40 32.57 -1.36
C VAL A 285 -2.27 33.38 -2.01
N LYS A 286 -2.13 34.65 -1.64
CA LYS A 286 -0.96 35.47 -2.00
C LYS A 286 0.26 35.04 -1.20
N THR A 287 0.96 34.00 -1.66
CA THR A 287 2.33 33.71 -1.20
C THR A 287 3.24 34.89 -1.58
N LEU A 288 3.62 35.70 -0.60
CA LEU A 288 4.68 36.71 -0.71
C LEU A 288 6.07 36.04 -0.70
N VAL A 289 6.25 35.04 -1.56
CA VAL A 289 7.46 34.23 -1.71
C VAL A 289 7.92 34.36 -3.15
N SER A 290 9.09 34.97 -3.35
CA SER A 290 9.60 35.32 -4.68
C SER A 290 9.75 34.09 -5.59
N PRO A 291 9.42 34.18 -6.89
CA PRO A 291 9.53 33.07 -7.85
C PRO A 291 11.00 32.82 -8.24
N LEU A 292 11.77 32.21 -7.32
CA LEU A 292 13.20 31.91 -7.49
C LEU A 292 13.55 30.48 -7.01
N GLN A 293 12.88 29.45 -7.54
CA GLN A 293 13.47 28.13 -7.84
C GLN A 293 12.46 27.14 -8.47
N TRP A 294 11.89 27.48 -9.63
CA TRP A 294 11.40 26.47 -10.58
C TRP A 294 12.25 26.49 -11.85
N LYS A 295 13.46 25.93 -11.75
CA LYS A 295 14.32 25.65 -12.90
C LYS A 295 14.35 24.14 -13.08
N GLY A 296 13.81 23.66 -14.21
CA GLY A 296 13.67 22.23 -14.46
C GLY A 296 15.02 21.50 -14.35
N GLY A 297 15.05 20.42 -13.57
CA GLY A 297 16.19 19.52 -13.49
C GLY A 297 16.23 18.64 -14.74
N ASP A 298 16.94 19.09 -15.77
CA ASP A 298 17.15 18.32 -17.00
C ASP A 298 17.96 17.05 -16.69
N SER A 299 17.34 15.88 -16.89
CA SER A 299 17.87 14.59 -16.43
C SER A 299 18.81 13.98 -17.48
N ARG A 300 19.97 14.63 -17.69
CA ARG A 300 21.02 14.18 -18.61
C ARG A 300 22.44 14.49 -18.10
N ASP A 301 23.01 13.56 -17.32
CA ASP A 301 24.46 13.34 -17.31
C ASP A 301 24.79 11.85 -17.27
N SER A 302 24.97 11.28 -18.46
CA SER A 302 25.56 9.95 -18.64
C SER A 302 27.00 10.12 -19.11
N SER A 303 27.95 9.94 -18.19
CA SER A 303 29.38 10.17 -18.38
C SER A 303 29.96 9.60 -19.68
N ALA A 304 30.44 10.49 -20.57
CA ALA A 304 31.19 10.11 -21.77
C ALA A 304 32.46 10.98 -21.94
N ARG A 305 33.60 10.50 -21.44
CA ARG A 305 34.91 11.15 -21.67
C ARG A 305 35.36 10.96 -23.12
N ARG A 306 35.72 12.04 -23.84
CA ARG A 306 36.72 11.96 -24.93
C ARG A 306 37.38 13.29 -25.29
N LEU A 307 38.62 13.15 -25.73
CA LEU A 307 39.71 14.13 -25.89
C LEU A 307 39.50 15.16 -27.02
N SER A 308 40.32 16.22 -26.98
CA SER A 308 40.40 17.33 -27.93
C SER A 308 41.05 16.97 -29.28
N GLY A 309 40.69 17.71 -30.35
CA GLY A 309 41.36 17.71 -31.66
C GLY A 309 40.81 18.82 -32.59
N PRO A 310 41.63 19.58 -33.37
CA PRO A 310 41.15 20.80 -34.06
C PRO A 310 41.11 20.76 -35.61
N SER A 311 39.99 21.23 -36.19
CA SER A 311 39.84 21.97 -37.50
C SER A 311 40.38 21.33 -38.81
N PRO A 312 40.15 21.94 -40.01
CA PRO A 312 39.03 22.78 -40.52
C PRO A 312 38.17 21.94 -41.55
N VAL A 313 37.60 22.30 -42.72
CA VAL A 313 37.52 23.51 -43.61
C VAL A 313 36.25 23.43 -44.49
N GLY A 314 35.67 24.57 -44.90
CA GLY A 314 34.74 24.72 -46.05
C GLY A 314 33.28 24.21 -45.87
N GLY A 315 32.28 24.66 -46.65
CA GLY A 315 32.25 25.79 -47.59
C GLY A 315 30.99 25.85 -48.49
N LEU A 316 30.37 27.04 -48.59
CA LEU A 316 29.35 27.50 -49.57
C LEU A 316 27.89 26.97 -49.52
N ASP A 317 26.99 27.92 -49.23
CA ASP A 317 25.68 28.24 -49.84
C ASP A 317 24.53 27.19 -49.92
N GLY A 318 23.28 27.69 -49.81
CA GLY A 318 22.06 26.87 -49.76
C GLY A 318 20.82 27.58 -49.18
N SER A 319 20.47 28.77 -49.68
CA SER A 319 19.32 29.53 -49.17
C SER A 319 17.95 28.91 -49.52
N ARG A 320 17.07 28.69 -48.52
CA ARG A 320 15.66 29.18 -48.51
C ARG A 320 14.77 28.72 -47.33
N HIS A 321 13.69 29.51 -47.15
CA HIS A 321 12.45 29.29 -46.41
C HIS A 321 12.49 29.24 -44.87
N ALA A 322 11.83 30.25 -44.27
CA ALA A 322 11.59 30.37 -42.85
C ALA A 322 10.40 29.52 -42.40
N GLY A 323 10.51 28.97 -41.18
CA GLY A 323 9.38 28.52 -40.38
C GLY A 323 9.40 29.24 -39.04
N HIS A 324 8.46 30.15 -38.80
CA HIS A 324 8.27 30.74 -37.47
C HIS A 324 7.61 29.71 -36.56
N ALA A 325 8.42 28.95 -35.81
CA ALA A 325 7.95 28.25 -34.62
C ALA A 325 7.82 29.26 -33.48
N SER A 326 6.61 29.62 -33.08
CA SER A 326 6.39 30.47 -31.90
C SER A 326 6.92 29.76 -30.66
N SER A 327 7.89 30.38 -30.00
CA SER A 327 8.22 30.05 -28.63
C SER A 327 7.15 30.66 -27.71
N ASP A 328 6.02 29.97 -27.57
CA ASP A 328 4.93 30.35 -26.65
C ASP A 328 5.39 30.16 -25.21
N GLY A 329 6.21 31.12 -24.73
CA GLY A 329 6.55 31.28 -23.33
C GLY A 329 5.29 31.62 -22.55
N GLN A 330 4.68 30.61 -21.93
CA GLN A 330 3.42 30.75 -21.21
C GLN A 330 3.59 31.76 -20.06
N ASN A 331 2.94 32.91 -20.20
CA ASN A 331 2.93 33.96 -19.19
C ASN A 331 2.14 33.50 -17.96
N PHE A 332 2.84 33.06 -16.91
CA PHE A 332 2.29 32.72 -15.58
C PHE A 332 1.82 33.96 -14.79
N SER A 333 1.16 34.93 -15.45
CA SER A 333 0.79 36.23 -14.89
C SER A 333 -0.71 36.54 -14.91
N ASN A 334 -1.54 35.71 -15.56
CA ASN A 334 -3.00 35.87 -15.59
C ASN A 334 -3.69 34.73 -14.80
N TRP A 335 -3.74 34.86 -13.47
CA TRP A 335 -4.77 34.20 -12.66
C TRP A 335 -5.66 35.26 -11.97
N PRO A 336 -7.01 35.10 -11.93
CA PRO A 336 -7.90 36.09 -11.32
C PRO A 336 -7.72 36.25 -9.80
N SER A 337 -6.81 37.13 -9.39
CA SER A 337 -6.50 37.45 -7.99
C SER A 337 -7.53 38.37 -7.31
N LEU A 338 -8.80 38.25 -7.74
CA LEU A 338 -9.96 39.05 -7.33
C LEU A 338 -11.27 38.22 -7.23
N LEU A 339 -11.20 36.89 -7.22
CA LEU A 339 -12.36 36.06 -6.90
C LEU A 339 -12.82 36.29 -5.45
N PRO A 340 -14.13 36.39 -5.17
CA PRO A 340 -14.67 36.35 -3.81
C PRO A 340 -14.21 35.10 -3.05
N ASP A 341 -14.10 35.22 -1.72
CA ASP A 341 -13.65 34.12 -0.84
C ASP A 341 -14.52 32.86 -1.00
N ASP A 342 -15.82 33.02 -1.20
CA ASP A 342 -16.73 31.90 -1.47
C ASP A 342 -16.53 31.25 -2.83
N SER A 343 -16.26 32.05 -3.89
CA SER A 343 -15.89 31.51 -5.20
C SER A 343 -14.57 30.72 -5.14
N LEU A 344 -13.63 31.12 -4.28
CA LEU A 344 -12.41 30.34 -4.02
C LEU A 344 -12.73 29.02 -3.29
N LYS A 345 -13.64 29.01 -2.31
CA LYS A 345 -14.11 27.77 -1.64
C LYS A 345 -14.76 26.81 -2.63
N THR A 346 -15.62 27.31 -3.52
CA THR A 346 -16.26 26.49 -4.57
C THR A 346 -15.22 25.86 -5.50
N VAL A 347 -14.27 26.64 -6.01
CA VAL A 347 -13.20 26.13 -6.87
C VAL A 347 -12.34 25.07 -6.18
N ARG A 348 -11.93 25.31 -4.93
CA ARG A 348 -11.17 24.34 -4.11
C ARG A 348 -11.92 23.02 -3.95
N ARG A 349 -13.22 23.06 -3.65
CA ARG A 349 -14.05 21.85 -3.48
C ARG A 349 -14.22 21.07 -4.78
N ILE A 350 -14.44 21.74 -5.91
CA ILE A 350 -14.55 21.06 -7.22
C ILE A 350 -13.23 20.36 -7.58
N PHE A 351 -12.08 21.00 -7.34
CA PHE A 351 -10.77 20.37 -7.53
C PHE A 351 -10.58 19.11 -6.66
N LEU A 352 -10.95 19.17 -5.37
CA LEU A 352 -10.87 18.01 -4.48
C LEU A 352 -11.80 16.86 -4.92
N ILE A 353 -13.03 17.18 -5.35
CA ILE A 353 -13.97 16.20 -5.93
C ILE A 353 -13.35 15.51 -7.15
N ASN A 354 -12.77 16.28 -8.08
CA ASN A 354 -12.10 15.73 -9.26
C ASN A 354 -10.93 14.81 -8.85
N CYS A 355 -10.08 15.24 -7.91
CA CYS A 355 -8.93 14.47 -7.44
C CYS A 355 -9.33 13.17 -6.73
N TYR A 356 -10.21 13.23 -5.73
CA TYR A 356 -10.64 12.04 -4.98
C TYR A 356 -11.39 11.05 -5.85
N SER A 357 -12.18 11.52 -6.82
CA SER A 357 -12.87 10.61 -7.75
C SER A 357 -11.93 9.94 -8.74
N ALA A 358 -10.83 10.59 -9.11
CA ALA A 358 -9.76 10.00 -9.92
C ALA A 358 -8.91 8.97 -9.15
N ILE A 359 -8.88 9.06 -7.80
CA ILE A 359 -8.34 8.03 -6.92
C ILE A 359 -9.34 6.87 -6.74
N GLU A 360 -10.61 7.18 -6.48
CA GLU A 360 -11.64 6.17 -6.20
C GLU A 360 -11.89 5.24 -7.42
N HIS A 361 -12.15 5.83 -8.59
CA HIS A 361 -12.70 5.08 -9.73
C HIS A 361 -11.85 3.88 -10.20
N PRO A 362 -10.50 3.95 -10.25
CA PRO A 362 -9.67 2.81 -10.65
C PRO A 362 -9.55 1.72 -9.58
N LEU A 363 -9.88 2.01 -8.31
CA LEU A 363 -9.80 1.06 -7.20
C LEU A 363 -11.06 0.19 -7.05
N LEU A 364 -12.22 0.69 -7.50
CA LEU A 364 -13.51 -0.02 -7.46
C LEU A 364 -13.51 -1.51 -7.89
N PRO A 365 -12.67 -1.99 -8.83
CA PRO A 365 -12.59 -3.41 -9.20
C PRO A 365 -11.86 -4.33 -8.20
N TYR A 366 -11.39 -3.83 -7.05
CA TYR A 366 -10.55 -4.57 -6.10
C TYR A 366 -11.21 -4.63 -4.72
N ASP A 367 -11.73 -5.80 -4.33
CA ASP A 367 -12.46 -6.03 -3.07
C ASP A 367 -11.71 -5.54 -1.81
N VAL A 368 -10.38 -5.66 -1.83
CA VAL A 368 -9.47 -5.25 -0.75
C VAL A 368 -9.51 -3.73 -0.50
N THR A 369 -9.97 -2.95 -1.47
CA THR A 369 -10.02 -1.48 -1.40
C THR A 369 -11.39 -0.92 -1.00
N VAL A 370 -12.41 -1.77 -0.79
CA VAL A 370 -13.81 -1.34 -0.58
C VAL A 370 -13.91 -0.25 0.50
N ALA A 371 -13.38 -0.50 1.70
CA ALA A 371 -13.41 0.48 2.80
C ALA A 371 -12.75 1.83 2.45
N ARG A 372 -11.70 1.83 1.61
CA ARG A 372 -11.05 3.05 1.13
C ARG A 372 -11.85 3.75 0.03
N THR A 373 -12.51 3.00 -0.86
CA THR A 373 -13.43 3.60 -1.84
C THR A 373 -14.68 4.18 -1.17
N GLU A 374 -15.22 3.52 -0.14
CA GLU A 374 -16.34 4.04 0.66
C GLU A 374 -15.95 5.31 1.44
N ALA A 375 -14.75 5.36 2.03
CA ALA A 375 -14.23 6.56 2.68
C ALA A 375 -14.06 7.74 1.70
N LEU A 376 -13.42 7.51 0.54
CA LEU A 376 -13.28 8.54 -0.52
C LEU A 376 -14.66 9.01 -1.00
N ARG A 377 -15.60 8.10 -1.19
CA ARG A 377 -16.98 8.37 -1.60
C ARG A 377 -17.73 9.23 -0.59
N ALA A 378 -17.54 9.00 0.71
CA ALA A 378 -18.10 9.83 1.77
C ALA A 378 -17.58 11.28 1.68
N VAL A 379 -16.26 11.47 1.57
CA VAL A 379 -15.64 12.80 1.44
C VAL A 379 -16.07 13.52 0.15
N ILE A 380 -16.17 12.80 -0.98
CA ILE A 380 -16.71 13.34 -2.24
C ILE A 380 -18.16 13.82 -2.05
N GLN A 381 -19.01 13.04 -1.38
CA GLN A 381 -20.40 13.42 -1.12
C GLN A 381 -20.52 14.57 -0.11
N GLU A 382 -19.66 14.67 0.89
CA GLU A 382 -19.57 15.82 1.80
C GLU A 382 -19.20 17.11 1.03
N HIS A 383 -18.18 17.04 0.16
CA HIS A 383 -17.80 18.18 -0.66
C HIS A 383 -18.92 18.62 -1.61
N ILE A 384 -19.66 17.67 -2.21
CA ILE A 384 -20.85 17.96 -3.03
C ILE A 384 -21.96 18.57 -2.16
N ALA A 385 -22.20 18.06 -0.95
CA ALA A 385 -23.24 18.58 -0.06
C ALA A 385 -23.01 20.06 0.29
N THR A 386 -21.79 20.45 0.70
CA THR A 386 -21.52 21.87 1.00
C THR A 386 -21.53 22.76 -0.25
N LEU A 387 -21.19 22.24 -1.43
CA LEU A 387 -21.34 22.98 -2.69
C LEU A 387 -22.82 23.25 -3.00
N VAL A 388 -23.67 22.22 -2.89
CA VAL A 388 -25.12 22.34 -3.06
C VAL A 388 -25.69 23.34 -2.06
N GLU A 389 -25.37 23.20 -0.78
CA GLU A 389 -25.82 24.10 0.29
C GLU A 389 -25.44 25.56 0.03
N HIS A 390 -24.19 25.81 -0.37
CA HIS A 390 -23.73 27.16 -0.68
C HIS A 390 -24.49 27.80 -1.86
N GLU A 391 -24.58 27.10 -2.99
CA GLU A 391 -25.28 27.62 -4.18
C GLU A 391 -26.78 27.78 -3.94
N VAL A 392 -27.40 26.88 -3.17
CA VAL A 392 -28.81 27.00 -2.75
C VAL A 392 -29.01 28.26 -1.92
N ASN A 393 -28.17 28.50 -0.90
CA ASN A 393 -28.28 29.69 -0.06
C ASN A 393 -28.08 30.97 -0.88
N VAL A 394 -27.08 31.01 -1.78
CA VAL A 394 -26.86 32.14 -2.70
C VAL A 394 -28.09 32.42 -3.59
N ILE A 395 -28.80 31.39 -4.05
CA ILE A 395 -30.02 31.56 -4.85
C ILE A 395 -31.21 32.00 -3.98
N LEU A 396 -31.36 31.44 -2.77
CA LEU A 396 -32.42 31.79 -1.82
C LEU A 396 -32.28 33.21 -1.28
N ASP A 397 -31.06 33.69 -1.03
CA ASP A 397 -30.77 35.08 -0.66
C ASP A 397 -31.13 36.04 -1.80
N ARG A 398 -30.74 35.70 -3.04
CA ARG A 398 -31.00 36.53 -4.23
C ARG A 398 -32.48 36.69 -4.55
N CYS A 399 -33.35 35.79 -4.10
CA CYS A 399 -34.80 35.97 -4.16
C CYS A 399 -35.45 36.36 -2.82
N GLY A 400 -34.68 36.54 -1.74
CA GLY A 400 -35.19 36.87 -0.40
C GLY A 400 -36.04 35.76 0.23
N LEU A 401 -35.89 34.51 -0.24
CA LEU A 401 -36.62 33.34 0.24
C LEU A 401 -35.94 32.71 1.47
N ALA A 402 -34.62 32.90 1.65
CA ALA A 402 -33.85 32.38 2.78
C ALA A 402 -34.47 32.77 4.14
N THR A 403 -34.55 34.07 4.45
CA THR A 403 -35.13 34.62 5.68
C THR A 403 -36.56 34.11 5.96
N LYS A 404 -37.33 33.83 4.90
CA LYS A 404 -38.71 33.37 4.99
C LYS A 404 -38.78 31.90 5.38
N VAL A 405 -37.93 31.08 4.77
CA VAL A 405 -37.75 29.66 5.15
C VAL A 405 -37.22 29.56 6.58
N GLU A 406 -36.27 30.41 6.99
CA GLU A 406 -35.78 30.50 8.37
C GLU A 406 -36.91 30.81 9.36
N ILE A 407 -37.68 31.89 9.15
CA ILE A 407 -38.81 32.26 10.02
C ILE A 407 -39.86 31.12 10.12
N ILE A 408 -40.09 30.38 9.04
CA ILE A 408 -41.00 29.21 9.03
C ILE A 408 -40.40 28.06 9.86
N GLN A 409 -39.11 27.77 9.71
CA GLN A 409 -38.42 26.72 10.46
C GLN A 409 -38.32 27.07 11.96
N GLU A 410 -37.95 28.30 12.31
CA GLU A 410 -37.94 28.80 13.68
C GLU A 410 -39.30 28.69 14.34
N ARG A 411 -40.40 29.00 13.62
CA ARG A 411 -41.76 28.81 14.15
C ARG A 411 -42.13 27.33 14.31
N LYS A 412 -41.77 26.46 13.36
CA LYS A 412 -42.01 25.01 13.44
C LYS A 412 -41.27 24.36 14.62
N VAL A 413 -40.04 24.77 14.90
CA VAL A 413 -39.24 24.30 16.05
C VAL A 413 -39.66 25.01 17.35
N GLY A 414 -39.97 26.29 17.27
CA GLY A 414 -40.34 27.17 18.39
C GLY A 414 -41.80 27.05 18.87
N ALA A 415 -42.62 26.22 18.23
CA ALA A 415 -44.03 25.99 18.59
C ALA A 415 -44.22 25.62 20.08
N GLY A 416 -43.23 24.96 20.70
CA GLY A 416 -43.23 24.63 22.13
C GLY A 416 -42.83 25.76 23.09
N ARG A 417 -42.51 26.98 22.61
CA ARG A 417 -42.00 28.10 23.42
C ARG A 417 -42.88 29.36 23.44
N GLY A 418 -44.09 29.32 22.87
CA GLY A 418 -45.06 30.42 22.98
C GLY A 418 -44.82 31.59 22.01
N MET A 419 -44.37 31.31 20.79
CA MET A 419 -44.20 32.29 19.71
C MET A 419 -45.57 32.72 19.14
N THR A 420 -46.31 33.58 19.86
CA THR A 420 -47.72 33.91 19.53
C THR A 420 -47.86 35.07 18.53
N GLY A 421 -48.30 34.77 17.32
CA GLY A 421 -48.67 35.73 16.27
C GLY A 421 -48.83 35.02 14.92
N ARG A 422 -49.59 35.56 13.96
CA ARG A 422 -49.74 34.90 12.64
C ARG A 422 -48.47 35.07 11.82
N LEU A 423 -48.29 34.30 10.75
CA LEU A 423 -47.15 34.49 9.86
C LEU A 423 -47.28 35.79 9.06
N CYS A 424 -48.49 36.15 8.61
CA CYS A 424 -48.76 37.40 7.90
C CYS A 424 -48.46 38.69 8.69
N ASP A 425 -48.34 38.62 10.02
CA ASP A 425 -48.18 39.78 10.91
C ASP A 425 -46.73 40.29 10.99
N ALA A 426 -45.75 39.49 10.57
CA ALA A 426 -44.34 39.88 10.54
C ALA A 426 -43.98 40.54 9.19
N GLU A 427 -43.21 41.63 9.21
CA GLU A 427 -42.89 42.45 8.03
C GLU A 427 -42.25 41.63 6.89
N GLU A 428 -41.24 40.84 7.22
CA GLU A 428 -40.57 39.84 6.34
C GLU A 428 -41.55 38.84 5.70
N MET A 429 -42.62 38.49 6.40
CA MET A 429 -43.62 37.49 5.99
C MET A 429 -44.95 38.13 5.57
N SER A 430 -44.98 39.45 5.37
CA SER A 430 -46.12 40.16 4.81
C SER A 430 -46.47 39.60 3.42
N ALA A 431 -47.76 39.65 3.05
CA ALA A 431 -48.22 39.11 1.78
C ALA A 431 -47.48 39.71 0.56
N ALA A 432 -47.13 41.00 0.63
CA ALA A 432 -46.33 41.66 -0.40
C ALA A 432 -44.91 41.10 -0.51
N ALA A 433 -44.21 40.91 0.62
CA ALA A 433 -42.86 40.36 0.66
C ALA A 433 -42.82 38.89 0.17
N VAL A 434 -43.80 38.08 0.59
CA VAL A 434 -43.97 36.69 0.13
C VAL A 434 -44.18 36.63 -1.39
N ALA A 435 -45.06 37.49 -1.93
CA ALA A 435 -45.35 37.54 -3.37
C ALA A 435 -44.18 38.11 -4.21
N GLU A 436 -43.39 39.04 -3.65
CA GLU A 436 -42.16 39.53 -4.29
C GLU A 436 -41.11 38.43 -4.38
N SER A 437 -40.79 37.74 -3.27
CA SER A 437 -39.80 36.67 -3.26
C SER A 437 -40.18 35.48 -4.16
N ALA A 438 -41.46 35.10 -4.18
CA ALA A 438 -41.96 34.10 -5.11
C ALA A 438 -41.76 34.54 -6.58
N ARG A 439 -42.11 35.79 -6.93
CA ARG A 439 -41.87 36.32 -8.28
C ARG A 439 -40.38 36.41 -8.62
N SER A 440 -39.55 36.81 -7.67
CA SER A 440 -38.10 36.93 -7.85
C SER A 440 -37.48 35.56 -8.15
N LEU A 441 -37.89 34.49 -7.45
CA LEU A 441 -37.46 33.13 -7.74
C LEU A 441 -37.79 32.71 -9.18
N PHE A 442 -39.04 32.84 -9.63
CA PHE A 442 -39.43 32.47 -11.00
C PHE A 442 -38.81 33.40 -12.07
N THR A 443 -38.51 34.65 -11.72
CA THR A 443 -37.81 35.59 -12.62
C THR A 443 -36.34 35.23 -12.77
N LEU A 444 -35.69 34.80 -11.67
CA LEU A 444 -34.32 34.29 -11.68
C LEU A 444 -34.23 32.99 -12.49
N LEU A 445 -35.13 32.03 -12.25
CA LEU A 445 -35.16 30.75 -12.96
C LEU A 445 -35.54 30.85 -14.45
N ALA A 446 -36.10 31.98 -14.89
CA ALA A 446 -36.36 32.26 -16.30
C ALA A 446 -35.13 32.77 -17.09
N VAL A 447 -33.98 32.95 -16.42
CA VAL A 447 -32.71 33.36 -17.05
C VAL A 447 -31.85 32.13 -17.34
N GLU A 448 -31.34 32.00 -18.56
CA GLU A 448 -30.39 30.94 -18.93
C GLU A 448 -29.11 31.03 -18.08
N GLY A 449 -28.64 29.88 -17.57
CA GLY A 449 -27.48 29.83 -16.66
C GLY A 449 -27.75 30.29 -15.23
N ALA A 450 -29.01 30.44 -14.80
CA ALA A 450 -29.34 30.86 -13.42
C ALA A 450 -29.12 29.80 -12.34
N LEU A 451 -28.99 28.52 -12.72
CA LEU A 451 -28.60 27.41 -11.85
C LEU A 451 -27.12 27.06 -12.06
N PRO A 452 -26.40 26.59 -11.02
CA PRO A 452 -25.00 26.20 -11.14
C PRO A 452 -24.85 24.95 -12.02
N GLU A 453 -24.21 25.09 -13.18
CA GLU A 453 -23.91 23.95 -14.07
C GLU A 453 -22.72 23.10 -13.60
N PHE A 454 -21.94 23.59 -12.63
CA PHE A 454 -20.69 22.98 -12.13
C PHE A 454 -19.75 22.48 -13.24
N VAL A 455 -19.56 23.26 -14.31
CA VAL A 455 -18.86 22.86 -15.56
C VAL A 455 -17.48 22.21 -15.32
N HIS A 456 -16.71 22.72 -14.35
CA HIS A 456 -15.39 22.21 -13.98
C HIS A 456 -15.40 20.89 -13.18
N MET A 457 -16.57 20.40 -12.75
CA MET A 457 -16.68 19.06 -12.18
C MET A 457 -16.61 18.05 -13.33
N GLN A 458 -15.46 17.39 -13.44
CA GLN A 458 -15.10 16.61 -14.63
C GLN A 458 -15.96 15.35 -14.81
N ILE A 459 -16.50 14.79 -13.72
CA ILE A 459 -17.31 13.58 -13.76
C ILE A 459 -18.80 13.92 -13.98
N PRO A 460 -19.40 13.55 -15.14
CA PRO A 460 -20.77 13.95 -15.47
C PRO A 460 -21.84 13.43 -14.50
N ARG A 461 -21.63 12.23 -13.91
CA ARG A 461 -22.60 11.66 -12.96
C ARG A 461 -22.68 12.43 -11.64
N LEU A 462 -21.53 12.95 -11.16
CA LEU A 462 -21.48 13.78 -9.95
C LEU A 462 -21.99 15.20 -10.23
N ARG A 463 -21.71 15.72 -11.43
CA ARG A 463 -22.25 17.01 -11.89
C ARG A 463 -23.78 16.99 -11.96
N ALA A 464 -24.36 15.95 -12.57
CA ALA A 464 -25.82 15.77 -12.62
C ALA A 464 -26.44 15.59 -11.21
N ASP A 465 -25.80 14.80 -10.34
CA ASP A 465 -26.19 14.64 -8.94
C ASP A 465 -26.21 15.99 -8.18
N ALA A 466 -25.16 16.80 -8.33
CA ALA A 466 -25.08 18.14 -7.73
C ALA A 466 -26.17 19.09 -8.27
N CYS A 467 -26.38 19.17 -9.59
CA CYS A 467 -27.45 19.98 -10.19
C CYS A 467 -28.84 19.56 -9.69
N ASN A 468 -29.12 18.25 -9.69
CA ASN A 468 -30.40 17.71 -9.23
C ASN A 468 -30.63 17.95 -7.72
N LYS A 469 -29.58 17.93 -6.91
CA LYS A 469 -29.63 18.28 -5.48
C LYS A 469 -29.92 19.77 -5.26
N VAL A 470 -29.30 20.69 -6.00
CA VAL A 470 -29.62 22.13 -5.96
C VAL A 470 -31.08 22.36 -6.35
N ALA A 471 -31.52 21.80 -7.48
CA ALA A 471 -32.91 21.86 -7.94
C ALA A 471 -33.89 21.33 -6.88
N SER A 472 -33.59 20.17 -6.28
CA SER A 472 -34.44 19.55 -5.26
C SER A 472 -34.53 20.40 -4.00
N ALA A 473 -33.41 20.97 -3.54
CA ALA A 473 -33.38 21.84 -2.37
C ALA A 473 -34.18 23.15 -2.60
N LEU A 474 -34.04 23.78 -3.76
CA LEU A 474 -34.82 24.97 -4.15
C LEU A 474 -36.33 24.67 -4.22
N ALA A 475 -36.70 23.52 -4.78
CA ALA A 475 -38.10 23.06 -4.79
C ALA A 475 -38.63 22.83 -3.37
N ASN A 476 -37.87 22.17 -2.49
CA ASN A 476 -38.25 21.91 -1.10
C ASN A 476 -38.36 23.21 -0.27
N ALA A 477 -37.50 24.20 -0.53
CA ALA A 477 -37.54 25.51 0.11
C ALA A 477 -38.80 26.30 -0.30
N TYR A 478 -39.15 26.29 -1.59
CA TYR A 478 -40.40 26.89 -2.07
C TYR A 478 -41.65 26.15 -1.57
N GLU A 479 -41.62 24.82 -1.50
CA GLU A 479 -42.69 23.99 -0.92
C GLU A 479 -42.90 24.31 0.57
N THR A 480 -41.81 24.51 1.32
CA THR A 480 -41.85 24.95 2.73
C THR A 480 -42.54 26.31 2.90
N LEU A 481 -42.31 27.26 1.98
CA LEU A 481 -43.05 28.53 1.94
C LEU A 481 -44.51 28.34 1.51
N TYR A 482 -44.75 27.53 0.46
CA TYR A 482 -46.07 27.32 -0.12
C TYR A 482 -47.04 26.73 0.91
N ASP A 483 -46.64 25.65 1.60
CA ASP A 483 -47.44 25.02 2.65
C ASP A 483 -47.70 25.99 3.81
N ALA A 484 -46.68 26.74 4.25
CA ALA A 484 -46.83 27.73 5.31
C ALA A 484 -47.72 28.92 4.92
N VAL A 485 -47.87 29.22 3.63
CA VAL A 485 -48.77 30.28 3.13
C VAL A 485 -50.20 29.77 2.95
N LEU A 486 -50.39 28.48 2.63
CA LEU A 486 -51.70 27.84 2.51
C LEU A 486 -52.31 27.41 3.86
N ASP A 487 -51.50 27.29 4.91
CA ASP A 487 -51.95 27.00 6.27
C ASP A 487 -52.97 28.06 6.77
N PRO A 488 -54.21 27.67 7.16
CA PRO A 488 -55.20 28.59 7.72
C PRO A 488 -54.74 29.36 8.97
N GLU A 489 -53.83 28.80 9.78
CA GLU A 489 -53.32 29.46 11.00
C GLU A 489 -52.37 30.64 10.68
N SER A 490 -51.74 30.61 9.50
CA SER A 490 -50.81 31.66 9.04
C SER A 490 -51.46 33.00 8.70
N GLY A 491 -52.77 33.02 8.50
CA GLY A 491 -53.57 34.25 8.39
C GLY A 491 -53.63 34.92 7.00
N TYR A 492 -53.04 34.33 5.96
CA TYR A 492 -53.02 34.91 4.61
C TYR A 492 -54.41 34.94 3.94
N ILE A 493 -54.90 36.14 3.63
CA ILE A 493 -56.12 36.32 2.84
C ILE A 493 -55.85 35.91 1.38
N ALA A 494 -56.68 35.01 0.85
CA ALA A 494 -56.59 34.51 -0.54
C ALA A 494 -55.22 33.91 -0.93
N ALA A 495 -54.60 33.10 -0.04
CA ALA A 495 -53.31 32.43 -0.25
C ALA A 495 -53.09 31.84 -1.66
N GLY A 496 -54.09 31.13 -2.22
CA GLY A 496 -54.03 30.55 -3.56
C GLY A 496 -54.04 31.54 -4.75
N GLN A 497 -54.17 32.85 -4.49
CA GLN A 497 -53.93 33.93 -5.46
C GLN A 497 -52.58 34.62 -5.24
N LEU A 498 -51.97 34.44 -4.06
CA LEU A 498 -50.70 35.05 -3.68
C LEU A 498 -49.52 34.33 -4.34
N LEU A 499 -49.53 33.00 -4.31
CA LEU A 499 -48.55 32.14 -4.96
C LEU A 499 -49.14 31.59 -6.27
N ARG A 500 -48.71 32.16 -7.40
CA ARG A 500 -49.25 31.83 -8.74
C ARG A 500 -48.89 30.43 -9.26
N HIS A 501 -47.88 29.80 -8.66
CA HIS A 501 -47.31 28.54 -9.11
C HIS A 501 -47.28 27.54 -7.95
N THR A 502 -47.47 26.26 -8.26
CA THR A 502 -47.39 25.19 -7.27
C THR A 502 -45.97 24.62 -7.20
N PRO A 503 -45.57 23.96 -6.09
CA PRO A 503 -44.27 23.28 -6.01
C PRO A 503 -44.06 22.25 -7.13
N GLY A 504 -45.11 21.57 -7.59
CA GLY A 504 -45.04 20.66 -8.74
C GLY A 504 -44.73 21.38 -10.08
N GLN A 505 -45.23 22.61 -10.28
CA GLN A 505 -44.84 23.42 -11.44
C GLN A 505 -43.39 23.86 -11.36
N LEU A 506 -42.90 24.21 -10.15
CA LEU A 506 -41.49 24.54 -9.94
C LEU A 506 -40.57 23.33 -10.21
N ARG A 507 -40.91 22.13 -9.70
CA ARG A 507 -40.20 20.88 -10.01
C ARG A 507 -40.14 20.61 -11.52
N THR A 508 -41.26 20.81 -12.22
CA THR A 508 -41.34 20.71 -13.70
C THR A 508 -40.42 21.70 -14.42
N ILE A 509 -40.32 22.95 -13.93
CA ILE A 509 -39.42 23.99 -14.49
C ILE A 509 -37.94 23.63 -14.23
N LEU A 510 -37.65 23.02 -13.08
CA LEU A 510 -36.31 22.61 -12.67
C LEU A 510 -35.88 21.24 -13.24
N GLY A 511 -36.77 20.53 -13.93
CA GLY A 511 -36.48 19.25 -14.60
C GLY A 511 -36.37 18.03 -13.67
N ILE A 512 -37.03 18.06 -12.50
CA ILE A 512 -36.96 17.03 -11.43
C ILE A 512 -38.31 16.46 -11.03
#